data_AF-A0A937R7D8-F1
#
_entry.id   AF-A0A937R7D8-F1
#
_cell.length_a   1.000
_cell.length_b   1.000
_cell.length_c   1.000
_cell.angle_alpha   90.00
_cell.angle_beta   90.00
_cell.angle_gamma   90.00
#
_symmetry.space_group_name_H-M   'P 1'
#
loop_
_entity.id
_entity.type
_entity.pdbx_description
1 polymer ?
#
loop_
_entity_poly.entity_id
_entity_poly.type
_entity_poly.pdbx_seq_one_letter_code
_entity_poly.pdbx_strand_id
1 'polypeptide(L)'
;MDYEEAVAEFLSQPENFRLALEVAQRLEDAKRRVEIGFWHTCYAKAQEHLAGSEWATTWTVAIDPDENLPSNECGVRLLPNDRNGEAPVLVYDLTNWSSGSYSIYVRVPLSTRGDTTPYFPLGIDDFRRKWRQEGYGYTKSSVIWREIKRYEGTNSFLLDTVDRCDELASQAVDTLWDVFEETVADLVTLNAALRSGQ
;
A
#
# COMPACT_ATOMS: atom_id res chain seq x y z
N MET A 1 17.97 -0.01 -37.89
CA MET A 1 16.57 0.23 -37.50
C MET A 1 16.38 -0.52 -36.21
N ASP A 2 16.07 0.20 -35.14
CA ASP A 2 15.76 -0.39 -33.85
C ASP A 2 14.47 -1.21 -33.99
N TYR A 3 14.44 -2.43 -33.43
CA TYR A 3 13.28 -3.31 -33.53
C TYR A 3 12.06 -2.65 -32.85
N GLU A 4 12.29 -1.91 -31.76
CA GLU A 4 11.24 -1.18 -31.05
C GLU A 4 10.63 -0.08 -31.92
N GLU A 5 11.47 0.67 -32.63
CA GLU A 5 11.05 1.74 -33.54
C GLU A 5 10.23 1.19 -34.72
N ALA A 6 10.64 0.04 -35.28
CA ALA A 6 9.91 -0.62 -36.36
C ALA A 6 8.52 -1.12 -35.92
N VAL A 7 8.40 -1.65 -34.70
CA VAL A 7 7.10 -2.09 -34.14
C VAL A 7 6.20 -0.88 -33.87
N ALA A 8 6.76 0.20 -33.31
CA ALA A 8 6.03 1.43 -33.06
C ALA A 8 5.51 2.07 -34.36
N GLU A 9 6.36 2.15 -35.38
CA GLU A 9 5.99 2.66 -36.70
C GLU A 9 4.87 1.82 -37.33
N PHE A 10 5.02 0.49 -37.31
CA PHE A 10 3.99 -0.43 -37.81
C PHE A 10 2.64 -0.24 -37.10
N LEU A 11 2.62 -0.23 -35.77
CA LEU A 11 1.39 -0.07 -34.99
C LEU A 11 0.77 1.33 -35.12
N SER A 12 1.55 2.34 -35.50
CA SER A 12 1.06 3.72 -35.67
C SER A 12 0.31 3.96 -36.99
N GLN A 13 0.40 3.05 -37.96
CA GLN A 13 -0.29 3.19 -39.25
C GLN A 13 -1.82 3.07 -39.09
N PRO A 14 -2.63 3.90 -39.78
CA PRO A 14 -4.09 3.89 -39.64
C PRO A 14 -4.75 2.53 -39.87
N GLU A 15 -4.26 1.74 -40.84
CA GLU A 15 -4.72 0.39 -41.15
C GLU A 15 -4.49 -0.61 -40.00
N ASN A 16 -3.51 -0.34 -39.13
CA ASN A 16 -3.14 -1.19 -37.99
C ASN A 16 -3.75 -0.70 -36.68
N PHE A 17 -4.52 0.39 -36.67
CA PHE A 17 -5.02 1.01 -35.44
C PHE A 17 -5.83 0.06 -34.55
N ARG A 18 -6.66 -0.82 -35.14
CA ARG A 18 -7.39 -1.84 -34.38
C ARG A 18 -6.44 -2.81 -33.66
N LEU A 19 -5.41 -3.28 -34.36
CA LEU A 19 -4.40 -4.14 -33.77
C LEU A 19 -3.63 -3.41 -32.66
N ALA A 20 -3.30 -2.13 -32.86
CA ALA A 20 -2.66 -1.31 -31.83
C ALA A 20 -3.48 -1.20 -30.55
N LEU A 21 -4.82 -1.04 -30.65
CA LEU A 21 -5.72 -1.04 -29.49
C LEU A 21 -5.74 -2.40 -28.78
N GLU A 22 -5.79 -3.50 -29.52
CA GLU A 22 -5.75 -4.85 -28.94
C GLU A 22 -4.41 -5.14 -28.24
N VAL A 23 -3.30 -4.70 -28.82
CA VAL A 23 -1.97 -4.79 -28.21
C VAL A 23 -1.89 -3.92 -26.95
N ALA A 24 -2.38 -2.68 -27.01
CA ALA A 24 -2.39 -1.78 -25.85
C ALA A 24 -3.16 -2.40 -24.67
N GLN A 25 -4.34 -2.98 -24.90
CA GLN A 25 -5.11 -3.65 -23.85
C GLN A 25 -4.32 -4.81 -23.23
N ARG A 26 -3.69 -5.66 -24.06
CA ARG A 26 -2.89 -6.78 -23.55
C ARG A 26 -1.68 -6.32 -22.75
N LEU A 27 -1.08 -5.18 -23.10
CA LEU A 27 0.00 -4.57 -22.34
C LEU A 27 -0.50 -4.06 -20.99
N GLU A 28 -1.66 -3.40 -20.93
CA GLU A 28 -2.27 -2.99 -19.65
C GLU A 28 -2.57 -4.20 -18.76
N ASP A 29 -3.10 -5.30 -19.32
CA ASP A 29 -3.33 -6.54 -18.57
C ASP A 29 -2.01 -7.13 -18.04
N ALA A 30 -0.93 -7.05 -18.82
CA ALA A 30 0.40 -7.52 -18.40
C ALA A 30 1.00 -6.66 -17.28
N LYS A 31 0.92 -5.33 -17.40
CA LYS A 31 1.33 -4.39 -16.35
C LYS A 31 0.60 -4.66 -15.05
N ARG A 32 -0.72 -4.84 -15.13
CA ARG A 32 -1.56 -5.17 -13.98
C ARG A 32 -1.11 -6.46 -13.28
N ARG A 33 -0.81 -7.53 -14.03
CA ARG A 33 -0.29 -8.78 -13.46
C ARG A 33 1.03 -8.59 -12.71
N VAL A 34 1.93 -7.76 -13.22
CA VAL A 34 3.21 -7.45 -12.55
C VAL A 34 2.97 -6.71 -11.24
N GLU A 35 2.12 -5.69 -11.24
CA GLU A 35 1.77 -4.94 -10.02
C GLU A 35 1.09 -5.84 -8.97
N ILE A 36 0.13 -6.66 -9.38
CA ILE A 36 -0.54 -7.63 -8.51
C ILE A 36 0.48 -8.61 -7.92
N GLY A 37 1.39 -9.13 -8.74
CA GLY A 37 2.46 -10.03 -8.30
C GLY A 37 3.37 -9.41 -7.23
N PHE A 38 3.69 -8.12 -7.36
CA PHE A 38 4.44 -7.38 -6.33
C PHE A 38 3.69 -7.34 -5.00
N TRP A 39 2.41 -6.97 -5.00
CA TRP A 39 1.62 -6.89 -3.78
C TRP A 39 1.38 -8.24 -3.09
N HIS A 40 1.20 -9.31 -3.87
CA HIS A 40 1.17 -10.67 -3.32
C HIS A 40 2.50 -11.09 -2.70
N THR A 41 3.63 -10.66 -3.27
CA THR A 41 4.95 -10.91 -2.70
C THR A 41 5.10 -10.17 -1.37
N CYS A 42 4.71 -8.89 -1.30
CA CYS A 42 4.66 -8.13 -0.05
C CYS A 42 3.74 -8.79 0.99
N TYR A 43 2.58 -9.28 0.57
CA TYR A 43 1.63 -9.96 1.46
C TYR A 43 2.24 -11.22 2.07
N ALA A 44 2.85 -12.08 1.26
CA ALA A 44 3.48 -13.31 1.73
C ALA A 44 4.60 -13.01 2.75
N LYS A 45 5.47 -12.05 2.44
CA LYS A 45 6.54 -11.63 3.36
C LYS A 45 5.99 -11.04 4.66
N ALA A 46 4.96 -10.19 4.59
CA ALA A 46 4.32 -9.64 5.78
C ALA A 46 3.68 -10.75 6.64
N GLN A 47 3.12 -11.79 6.02
CA GLN A 47 2.61 -12.96 6.74
C GLN A 47 3.73 -13.72 7.45
N GLU A 48 4.88 -13.90 6.82
CA GLU A 48 6.05 -14.55 7.43
C GLU A 48 6.55 -13.77 8.65
N HIS A 49 6.73 -12.44 8.53
CA HIS A 49 7.09 -11.57 9.66
C HIS A 49 6.09 -11.70 10.81
N LEU A 50 4.79 -11.59 10.50
CA LEU A 50 3.75 -11.66 11.52
C LEU A 50 3.72 -13.04 12.21
N ALA A 51 3.83 -14.13 11.45
CA ALA A 51 3.84 -15.49 11.98
C ALA A 51 5.05 -15.76 12.90
N GLY A 52 6.18 -15.11 12.65
CA GLY A 52 7.39 -15.17 13.49
C GLY A 52 7.37 -14.27 14.73
N SER A 53 6.33 -13.44 14.90
CA SER A 53 6.25 -12.42 15.95
C SER A 53 5.36 -12.81 17.13
N GLU A 54 5.50 -12.11 18.26
CA GLU A 54 4.56 -12.23 19.39
C GLU A 54 3.14 -11.75 19.07
N TRP A 55 2.98 -10.99 17.99
CA TRP A 55 1.73 -10.37 17.56
C TRP A 55 0.86 -11.29 16.68
N ALA A 56 1.35 -12.49 16.34
CA ALA A 56 0.68 -13.45 15.44
C ALA A 56 -0.77 -13.81 15.85
N THR A 57 -1.09 -13.70 17.14
CA THR A 57 -2.43 -14.03 17.68
C THR A 57 -3.37 -12.83 17.76
N THR A 58 -2.84 -11.61 17.72
CA THR A 58 -3.58 -10.36 17.92
C THR A 58 -3.73 -9.55 16.65
N TRP A 59 -2.92 -9.82 15.64
CA TRP A 59 -2.98 -9.19 14.33
C TRP A 59 -3.14 -10.21 13.21
N THR A 60 -3.56 -9.74 12.04
CA THR A 60 -3.63 -10.48 10.79
C THR A 60 -3.14 -9.60 9.65
N VAL A 61 -2.65 -10.25 8.59
CA VAL A 61 -2.33 -9.60 7.33
C VAL A 61 -3.51 -9.73 6.39
N ALA A 62 -3.94 -8.63 5.81
CA ALA A 62 -4.86 -8.61 4.69
C ALA A 62 -4.16 -8.02 3.47
N ILE A 63 -4.59 -8.47 2.29
CA ILE A 63 -4.36 -7.75 1.05
C ILE A 63 -5.68 -7.06 0.71
N ASP A 64 -5.63 -5.77 0.37
CA ASP A 64 -6.83 -5.11 -0.13
C ASP A 64 -7.32 -5.84 -1.38
N PRO A 65 -8.63 -6.08 -1.53
CA PRO A 65 -9.13 -7.02 -2.52
C PRO A 65 -8.87 -6.50 -3.93
N ASP A 66 -7.93 -7.14 -4.62
CA ASP A 66 -7.96 -7.37 -6.06
C ASP A 66 -9.37 -7.92 -6.43
N GLU A 67 -10.13 -7.49 -7.45
CA GLU A 67 -9.75 -7.17 -8.83
C GLU A 67 -10.65 -6.08 -9.48
N ASN A 68 -11.45 -5.32 -8.71
CA ASN A 68 -12.49 -4.43 -9.27
C ASN A 68 -12.49 -2.99 -8.72
N LEU A 69 -11.44 -2.56 -8.02
CA LEU A 69 -11.45 -1.22 -7.43
C LEU A 69 -11.13 -0.16 -8.50
N PRO A 70 -12.02 0.82 -8.75
CA PRO A 70 -11.77 1.95 -9.64
C PRO A 70 -10.73 2.93 -9.08
N SER A 71 -10.23 2.71 -7.86
CA SER A 71 -9.11 3.43 -7.26
C SER A 71 -7.85 2.57 -7.39
N ASN A 72 -6.83 3.08 -8.06
CA ASN A 72 -5.51 2.46 -8.30
C ASN A 72 -4.68 2.19 -7.02
N GLU A 73 -5.31 2.01 -5.86
CA GLU A 73 -4.64 1.71 -4.60
C GLU A 73 -4.72 0.21 -4.35
N CYS A 74 -3.59 -0.47 -4.49
CA CYS A 74 -3.37 -1.83 -4.01
C CYS A 74 -2.47 -1.76 -2.76
N GLY A 75 -2.57 -2.73 -1.87
CA GLY A 75 -1.78 -2.68 -0.65
C GLY A 75 -1.93 -3.87 0.28
N VAL A 76 -0.98 -3.95 1.20
CA VAL A 76 -0.93 -4.90 2.30
C VAL A 76 -1.26 -4.18 3.59
N ARG A 77 -2.13 -4.78 4.40
CA ARG A 77 -2.59 -4.20 5.67
C ARG A 77 -2.32 -5.12 6.84
N LEU A 78 -1.87 -4.55 7.95
CA LEU A 78 -1.87 -5.21 9.25
C LEU A 78 -3.09 -4.73 10.04
N LEU A 79 -3.93 -5.68 10.43
CA LEU A 79 -5.21 -5.45 11.06
C LEU A 79 -5.26 -6.14 12.42
N PRO A 80 -5.82 -5.54 13.47
CA PRO A 80 -6.04 -6.25 14.72
C PRO A 80 -7.17 -7.29 14.55
N ASN A 81 -7.02 -8.47 15.16
CA ASN A 81 -7.93 -9.62 15.00
C ASN A 81 -9.30 -9.42 15.67
N ASP A 82 -9.35 -8.58 16.70
CA ASP A 82 -10.53 -8.29 17.50
C ASP A 82 -11.45 -7.23 16.87
N ARG A 83 -11.51 -7.20 15.54
CA ARG A 83 -12.46 -6.37 14.78
C ARG A 83 -13.88 -6.89 15.01
N ASN A 84 -14.52 -6.45 16.09
CA ASN A 84 -15.96 -6.57 16.28
C ASN A 84 -16.68 -5.59 15.32
N GLY A 85 -16.71 -5.95 14.04
CA GLY A 85 -17.70 -5.56 13.04
C GLY A 85 -17.70 -4.12 12.52
N GLU A 86 -17.61 -3.08 13.36
CA GLU A 86 -18.02 -1.73 12.94
C GLU A 86 -17.22 -0.57 13.57
N ALA A 87 -16.43 -0.82 14.61
CA ALA A 87 -15.67 0.25 15.27
C ALA A 87 -14.45 0.71 14.44
N PRO A 88 -14.18 2.03 14.35
CA PRO A 88 -12.94 2.56 13.80
C PRO A 88 -11.73 1.99 14.56
N VAL A 89 -10.77 1.46 13.82
CA VAL A 89 -9.45 1.08 14.36
C VAL A 89 -8.35 1.68 13.50
N LEU A 90 -7.25 2.02 14.13
CA LEU A 90 -6.00 2.30 13.44
C LEU A 90 -5.39 1.00 12.94
N VAL A 91 -4.95 1.02 11.69
CA VAL A 91 -4.32 -0.11 11.01
C VAL A 91 -2.99 0.32 10.44
N TYR A 92 -2.16 -0.63 10.01
CA TYR A 92 -1.02 -0.31 9.16
C TYR A 92 -1.35 -0.64 7.71
N ASP A 93 -0.86 0.19 6.81
CA ASP A 93 -1.14 0.11 5.38
C ASP A 93 0.17 0.34 4.62
N LEU A 94 0.60 -0.66 3.86
CA LEU A 94 1.63 -0.54 2.84
C LEU A 94 0.92 -0.45 1.50
N THR A 95 0.99 0.68 0.84
CA THR A 95 0.14 0.99 -0.32
C THR A 95 0.86 1.89 -1.31
N ASN A 96 0.32 2.01 -2.52
CA ASN A 96 0.74 2.99 -3.49
C ASN A 96 -0.18 4.21 -3.56
N TRP A 97 0.37 5.31 -4.07
CA TRP A 97 -0.39 6.42 -4.61
C TRP A 97 0.11 6.74 -6.01
N SER A 98 -0.82 6.90 -6.96
CA SER A 98 -0.50 7.32 -8.34
C SER A 98 -1.12 8.67 -8.67
N SER A 99 -0.31 9.72 -8.72
CA SER A 99 -0.70 11.04 -9.23
C SER A 99 0.43 11.66 -10.03
N GLY A 100 0.73 11.06 -11.18
CA GLY A 100 1.85 11.45 -12.04
C GLY A 100 3.21 10.88 -11.63
N SER A 101 3.32 10.31 -10.43
CA SER A 101 4.44 9.47 -9.96
C SER A 101 3.88 8.22 -9.29
N TYR A 102 4.67 7.14 -9.21
CA TYR A 102 4.30 5.95 -8.45
C TYR A 102 5.12 5.94 -7.16
N SER A 103 4.47 6.02 -6.01
CA SER A 103 5.16 6.02 -4.72
C SER A 103 4.59 4.94 -3.83
N ILE A 104 5.46 4.27 -3.08
CA ILE A 104 5.11 3.26 -2.08
C ILE A 104 5.20 3.94 -0.71
N TYR A 105 4.16 3.79 0.10
CA TYR A 105 4.04 4.39 1.42
C TYR A 105 3.76 3.34 2.47
N VAL A 106 4.28 3.57 3.67
CA VAL A 106 3.72 3.03 4.91
C VAL A 106 2.87 4.10 5.58
N ARG A 107 1.66 3.73 6.02
CA ARG A 107 0.71 4.64 6.67
C ARG A 107 0.04 3.96 7.85
N VAL A 108 -0.45 4.78 8.78
CA VAL A 108 -1.36 4.35 9.84
C VAL A 108 -2.70 5.07 9.68
N PRO A 109 -3.62 4.57 8.82
CA PRO A 109 -4.93 5.17 8.64
C PRO A 109 -5.95 4.67 9.67
N LEU A 110 -7.06 5.41 9.76
CA LEU A 110 -8.27 4.92 10.42
C LEU A 110 -9.04 3.99 9.47
N SER A 111 -9.52 2.85 9.96
CA SER A 111 -10.13 1.79 9.15
C SER A 111 -11.54 2.09 8.62
N THR A 112 -12.13 3.24 8.94
CA THR A 112 -13.52 3.54 8.62
C THR A 112 -13.74 3.72 7.13
N ARG A 113 -14.64 2.91 6.56
CA ARG A 113 -15.37 3.24 5.33
C ARG A 113 -16.55 4.17 5.71
N GLY A 114 -16.42 5.47 5.46
CA GLY A 114 -17.52 6.43 5.60
C GLY A 114 -17.06 7.88 5.74
N ASP A 115 -17.87 8.82 5.24
CA ASP A 115 -17.67 10.28 5.24
C ASP A 115 -17.73 10.95 6.63
N THR A 116 -17.71 10.17 7.71
CA THR A 116 -17.71 10.74 9.05
C THR A 116 -16.32 11.30 9.34
N THR A 117 -16.30 12.59 9.73
CA THR A 117 -15.07 13.24 10.18
C THR A 117 -14.48 12.40 11.33
N PRO A 118 -13.26 11.87 11.20
CA PRO A 118 -12.72 10.94 12.19
C PRO A 118 -12.60 11.66 13.53
N TYR A 119 -13.35 11.20 14.54
CA TYR A 119 -13.10 11.57 15.92
C TYR A 119 -11.88 10.79 16.38
N PHE A 120 -10.73 11.46 16.39
CA PHE A 120 -9.52 10.86 16.94
C PHE A 120 -9.56 10.90 18.47
N PRO A 121 -9.10 9.84 19.17
CA PRO A 121 -9.14 9.78 20.61
C PRO A 121 -8.16 10.77 21.25
N LEU A 122 -8.36 11.05 22.54
CA LEU A 122 -7.36 11.69 23.38
C LEU A 122 -6.03 10.92 23.27
N GLY A 123 -4.92 11.64 23.05
CA GLY A 123 -3.58 11.06 22.88
C GLY A 123 -3.08 10.95 21.43
N ILE A 124 -3.95 11.11 20.42
CA ILE A 124 -3.53 11.08 19.01
C ILE A 124 -2.51 12.19 18.69
N ASP A 125 -2.67 13.37 19.30
CA ASP A 125 -1.83 14.54 19.01
C ASP A 125 -0.44 14.39 19.62
N ASP A 126 -0.34 13.72 20.76
CA ASP A 126 0.95 13.39 21.37
C ASP A 126 1.65 12.29 20.55
N PHE A 127 0.91 11.27 20.10
CA PHE A 127 1.42 10.26 19.17
C PHE A 127 1.93 10.91 17.87
N ARG A 128 1.14 11.78 17.24
CA ARG A 128 1.55 12.54 16.04
C ARG A 128 2.78 13.40 16.29
N ARG A 129 2.85 14.07 17.44
CA ARG A 129 3.98 14.94 17.78
C ARG A 129 5.27 14.15 17.94
N LYS A 130 5.23 13.00 18.62
CA LYS A 130 6.34 12.06 18.77
C LYS A 130 6.88 11.67 17.38
N TRP A 131 6.02 11.13 16.51
CA TRP A 131 6.46 10.62 15.21
C TRP A 131 6.83 11.69 14.18
N ARG A 132 6.29 12.90 14.31
CA ARG A 132 6.73 14.03 13.50
C ARG A 132 8.20 14.38 13.73
N GLN A 133 8.71 14.20 14.96
CA GLN A 133 10.12 14.43 15.27
C GLN A 133 11.04 13.40 14.59
N GLU A 134 10.52 12.20 14.34
CA GLU A 134 11.17 11.11 13.60
C GLU A 134 11.00 11.22 12.07
N GLY A 135 10.42 12.33 11.58
CA GLY A 135 10.28 12.61 10.15
C GLY A 135 9.01 12.07 9.48
N TYR A 136 8.03 11.57 10.23
CA TYR A 136 6.76 11.13 9.67
C TYR A 136 5.83 12.31 9.35
N GLY A 137 5.09 12.17 8.24
CA GLY A 137 4.01 13.08 7.87
C GLY A 137 2.68 12.68 8.50
N TYR A 138 1.66 13.54 8.39
CA TYR A 138 0.28 13.23 8.77
C TYR A 138 -0.69 13.81 7.74
N THR A 139 -1.87 13.21 7.64
CA THR A 139 -2.97 13.71 6.79
C THR A 139 -4.28 13.69 7.57
N LYS A 140 -5.39 14.05 6.93
CA LYS A 140 -6.73 13.89 7.52
C LYS A 140 -7.09 12.42 7.74
N SER A 141 -6.60 11.52 6.88
CA SER A 141 -6.93 10.08 6.88
C SER A 141 -5.87 9.20 7.53
N SER A 142 -4.65 9.71 7.73
CA SER A 142 -3.52 8.96 8.29
C SER A 142 -2.91 9.69 9.48
N VAL A 143 -2.73 8.96 10.58
CA VAL A 143 -2.13 9.48 11.81
C VAL A 143 -0.65 9.72 11.60
N ILE A 144 0.03 8.75 10.98
CA ILE A 144 1.39 8.88 10.47
C ILE A 144 1.47 8.30 9.07
N TRP A 145 2.40 8.80 8.26
CA TRP A 145 2.79 8.20 6.99
C TRP A 145 4.24 8.52 6.66
N ARG A 146 4.86 7.66 5.85
CA ARG A 146 6.20 7.84 5.30
C ARG A 146 6.27 7.27 3.89
N GLU A 147 6.87 8.03 2.97
CA GLU A 147 7.22 7.53 1.63
C GLU A 147 8.45 6.62 1.76
N ILE A 148 8.35 5.39 1.27
CA ILE A 148 9.43 4.41 1.26
C ILE A 148 10.27 4.61 0.01
N LYS A 149 9.60 4.69 -1.14
CA LYS A 149 10.24 4.84 -2.45
C LYS A 149 9.32 5.55 -3.42
N ARG A 150 9.93 6.37 -4.29
CA ARG A 150 9.26 7.11 -5.34
C ARG A 150 9.87 6.77 -6.70
N TYR A 151 8.99 6.56 -7.68
CA TYR A 151 9.31 6.37 -9.08
C TYR A 151 8.72 7.51 -9.89
N GLU A 152 9.39 7.88 -10.98
CA GLU A 152 8.91 8.92 -11.90
C GLU A 152 7.55 8.59 -12.51
N GLY A 153 7.21 7.30 -12.63
CA GLY A 153 5.90 6.83 -13.03
C GLY A 153 5.75 5.33 -12.88
N THR A 154 4.56 4.82 -13.20
CA THR A 154 4.21 3.40 -13.07
C THR A 154 5.14 2.52 -13.90
N ASN A 155 5.52 2.91 -15.11
CA ASN A 155 6.42 2.09 -15.95
C ASN A 155 7.79 1.88 -15.29
N SER A 156 8.38 2.90 -14.66
CA SER A 156 9.66 2.76 -13.96
C SER A 156 9.55 1.80 -12.76
N PHE A 157 8.43 1.85 -12.03
CA PHE A 157 8.14 0.89 -10.97
C PHE A 157 8.02 -0.54 -11.52
N LEU A 158 7.27 -0.73 -12.61
CA LEU A 158 7.05 -2.04 -13.21
C LEU A 158 8.34 -2.65 -13.74
N LEU A 159 9.21 -1.85 -14.36
CA LEU A 159 10.53 -2.31 -14.83
C LEU A 159 11.40 -2.78 -13.66
N ASP A 160 11.53 -1.97 -12.60
CA ASP A 160 12.31 -2.35 -11.40
C ASP A 160 11.70 -3.59 -10.71
N THR A 161 10.37 -3.71 -10.74
CA THR A 161 9.64 -4.89 -10.21
C THR A 161 9.95 -6.16 -11.01
N VAL A 162 9.97 -6.10 -12.34
CA VAL A 162 10.31 -7.26 -13.17
C VAL A 162 11.72 -7.76 -12.86
N ASP A 163 12.66 -6.84 -12.64
CA ASP A 163 14.06 -7.18 -12.42
C ASP A 163 14.34 -7.61 -10.96
N ARG A 164 13.65 -7.01 -9.97
CA ARG A 164 14.03 -7.07 -8.55
C ARG A 164 12.84 -7.18 -7.58
N CYS A 165 11.74 -7.81 -8.00
CA CYS A 165 10.49 -7.92 -7.22
C CYS A 165 10.72 -8.30 -5.75
N ASP A 166 11.46 -9.39 -5.49
CA ASP A 166 11.66 -9.92 -4.14
C ASP A 166 12.42 -8.95 -3.22
N GLU A 167 13.45 -8.29 -3.75
CA GLU A 167 14.25 -7.32 -3.02
C GLU A 167 13.42 -6.08 -2.67
N LEU A 168 12.67 -5.54 -3.66
CA LEU A 168 11.80 -4.38 -3.45
C LEU A 168 10.69 -4.67 -2.46
N ALA A 169 10.07 -5.86 -2.55
CA ALA A 169 9.05 -6.30 -1.62
C ALA A 169 9.60 -6.46 -0.20
N SER A 170 10.81 -7.01 -0.06
CA SER A 170 11.48 -7.13 1.24
C SER A 170 11.73 -5.76 1.85
N GLN A 171 12.33 -4.82 1.11
CA GLN A 171 12.56 -3.45 1.61
C GLN A 171 11.27 -2.75 2.06
N ALA A 172 10.19 -2.92 1.30
CA ALA A 172 8.90 -2.34 1.61
C ALA A 172 8.28 -2.95 2.88
N VAL A 173 8.34 -4.28 3.02
CA VAL A 173 7.81 -5.01 4.18
C VAL A 173 8.65 -4.79 5.42
N ASP A 174 9.98 -4.79 5.31
CA ASP A 174 10.90 -4.48 6.42
C ASP A 174 10.60 -3.09 6.97
N THR A 175 10.42 -2.09 6.10
CA THR A 175 10.06 -0.73 6.53
C THR A 175 8.67 -0.68 7.20
N LEU A 176 7.69 -1.44 6.69
CA LEU A 176 6.38 -1.57 7.33
C LEU A 176 6.54 -2.21 8.73
N TRP A 177 7.37 -3.23 8.84
CA TRP A 177 7.58 -3.99 10.06
C TRP A 177 8.32 -3.18 11.12
N ASP A 178 9.34 -2.42 10.75
CA ASP A 178 10.03 -1.48 11.65
C ASP A 178 9.03 -0.49 12.26
N VAL A 179 8.18 0.13 11.42
CA VAL A 179 7.12 1.04 11.90
C VAL A 179 6.17 0.30 12.83
N PHE A 180 5.77 -0.91 12.48
CA PHE A 180 4.87 -1.72 13.29
C PHE A 180 5.45 -1.99 14.68
N GLU A 181 6.67 -2.54 14.77
CA GLU A 181 7.31 -2.88 16.04
C GLU A 181 7.50 -1.66 16.94
N GLU A 182 7.89 -0.53 16.37
CA GLU A 182 8.13 0.69 17.14
C GLU A 182 6.83 1.34 17.67
N THR A 183 5.70 1.11 17.00
CA THR A 183 4.45 1.85 17.27
C THR A 183 3.31 0.98 17.81
N VAL A 184 3.39 -0.35 17.72
CA VAL A 184 2.26 -1.25 18.01
C VAL A 184 1.71 -1.11 19.44
N ALA A 185 2.56 -0.92 20.45
CA ALA A 185 2.09 -0.74 21.83
C ALA A 185 1.27 0.55 22.02
N ASP A 186 1.72 1.65 21.42
CA ASP A 186 0.99 2.92 21.39
C ASP A 186 -0.34 2.74 20.62
N LEU A 187 -0.29 2.03 19.49
CA LEU A 187 -1.45 1.82 18.63
C LEU A 187 -2.52 0.91 19.27
N VAL A 188 -2.12 -0.12 20.01
CA VAL A 188 -3.03 -0.96 20.83
C VAL A 188 -3.75 -0.09 21.86
N THR A 189 -3.03 0.82 22.53
CA THR A 189 -3.61 1.74 23.51
C THR A 189 -4.61 2.70 22.86
N LEU A 190 -4.25 3.29 21.71
CA LEU A 190 -5.13 4.18 20.96
C LEU A 190 -6.36 3.46 20.42
N ASN A 191 -6.21 2.21 19.95
CA ASN A 191 -7.33 1.38 19.49
C ASN A 191 -8.28 0.99 20.64
N ALA A 192 -7.75 0.71 21.83
CA ALA A 192 -8.59 0.50 23.02
C ALA A 192 -9.37 1.78 23.38
N ALA A 193 -8.72 2.95 23.34
CA ALA A 193 -9.38 4.24 23.59
C ALA A 193 -10.48 4.53 22.57
N LEU A 194 -10.22 4.31 21.27
CA LEU A 194 -11.18 4.47 20.18
C LEU A 194 -12.46 3.65 20.40
N ARG A 195 -12.33 2.42 20.92
CA ARG A 195 -13.48 1.55 21.20
C ARG A 195 -14.24 1.95 22.46
N SER A 196 -13.55 2.48 23.46
CA SER A 196 -14.17 2.89 24.74
C SER A 196 -14.92 4.23 24.66
N GLY A 197 -14.62 5.05 23.64
CA GLY A 197 -15.24 6.36 23.43
C GLY A 197 -16.50 6.35 22.55
N GLN A 198 -17.01 5.16 22.19
CA GLN A 198 -18.31 4.95 21.52
C GLN A 198 -19.38 4.61 22.55
#